data_AF-A0A847TAH7-F1
#
_entry.id   AF-A0A847TAH7-F1
#
_cell.length_a   1.000
_cell.length_b   1.000
_cell.length_c   1.000
_cell.angle_alpha   90.00
_cell.angle_beta   90.00
_cell.angle_gamma   90.00
#
_symmetry.space_group_name_H-M   'P 1'
#
loop_
_entity.id
_entity.type
_entity.pdbx_description
1 polymer ?
#
loop_
_entity_poly.entity_id
_entity_poly.type
_entity_poly.pdbx_seq_one_letter_code
_entity_poly.pdbx_strand_id
1 'polypeptide(L)'
;MKKNFPIATLISARQELEASQRTLKSDKAAWTAVRKTLNDATRKVLDEQVNLLFARDICAYFWSAQKPDLDQVMMSLRQLYQQGASARSLNNYELGEFNLAMVVKSMMDIEDRQVLALTLELVQLTIIADADVYSQKAYMGNGGSVCLELACVGLGWGLREGDTCATTQEQYMACYQVFLWLIEKPEVMAAKYHNLDPFALFFGLHATGYGNYEVVAPIHDKVTCTMISLGFLPFSTSYPESEWSDMGSVSSFLGRTKDEKWINLLFPNEHPLLMRYLQAWEKAMIPAPLNILLNNFSASNTGRKIFKASFSPGPHWLIAGMIRHIPGMLFSLVTRNEKQLLAPFLKNYKRQLSILQNEKGQSLLQYAQHTRGVKADTIQLLREANIPFPAYGQ
;
A
#
# COMPACT_ATOMS: atom_id res chain seq x y z
N MET A 1 19.01 -1.12 20.19
CA MET A 1 17.80 -1.98 20.13
C MET A 1 17.72 -2.60 18.74
N LYS A 2 17.53 -3.91 18.60
CA LYS A 2 17.19 -4.52 17.30
C LYS A 2 15.83 -3.95 16.88
N LYS A 3 15.80 -3.08 15.87
CA LYS A 3 14.55 -2.56 15.30
C LYS A 3 13.94 -3.69 14.46
N ASN A 4 13.07 -4.48 15.07
CA ASN A 4 12.33 -5.54 14.39
C ASN A 4 11.02 -4.98 13.82
N PHE A 5 10.45 -5.69 12.83
CA PHE A 5 9.12 -5.39 12.31
C PHE A 5 8.07 -5.32 13.45
N PRO A 6 7.12 -4.36 13.42
CA PRO A 6 6.18 -4.11 14.53
C PRO A 6 5.04 -5.16 14.57
N ILE A 7 5.34 -6.36 15.05
CA ILE A 7 4.39 -7.48 15.12
C ILE A 7 3.12 -7.14 15.93
N ALA A 8 3.24 -6.38 17.02
CA ALA A 8 2.08 -5.96 17.82
C ALA A 8 1.13 -5.07 17.00
N THR A 9 1.66 -4.09 16.25
CA THR A 9 0.88 -3.23 15.36
C THR A 9 0.22 -4.03 14.25
N LEU A 10 0.93 -5.02 13.68
CA LEU A 10 0.36 -5.93 12.67
C LEU A 10 -0.85 -6.71 13.20
N ILE A 11 -0.74 -7.26 14.42
CA ILE A 11 -1.83 -8.01 15.04
C ILE A 11 -3.03 -7.09 15.29
N SER A 12 -2.80 -5.90 15.86
CA SER A 12 -3.86 -4.90 16.11
C SER A 12 -4.56 -4.49 14.81
N ALA A 13 -3.79 -4.13 13.78
CA ALA A 13 -4.31 -3.71 12.48
C ALA A 13 -5.15 -4.81 11.83
N ARG A 14 -4.72 -6.07 11.92
CA ARG A 14 -5.47 -7.22 11.41
C ARG A 14 -6.77 -7.44 12.18
N GLN A 15 -6.76 -7.33 13.50
CA GLN A 15 -7.96 -7.47 14.33
C GLN A 15 -8.98 -6.37 14.05
N GLU A 16 -8.51 -5.13 13.90
CA GLU A 16 -9.35 -3.98 13.53
C GLU A 16 -10.00 -4.17 12.16
N LEU A 17 -9.23 -4.62 11.16
CA LEU A 17 -9.76 -4.96 9.83
C LEU A 17 -10.82 -6.07 9.91
N GLU A 18 -10.50 -7.19 10.57
CA GLU A 18 -11.40 -8.33 10.69
C GLU A 18 -12.71 -7.97 11.41
N ALA A 19 -12.62 -7.14 12.47
CA ALA A 19 -13.78 -6.65 13.20
C ALA A 19 -14.66 -5.74 12.32
N SER A 20 -14.06 -4.72 11.70
CA SER A 20 -14.79 -3.78 10.83
C SER A 20 -15.48 -4.50 9.67
N GLN A 21 -14.79 -5.41 9.00
CA GLN A 21 -15.37 -6.17 7.88
C GLN A 21 -16.44 -7.16 8.32
N ARG A 22 -16.32 -7.76 9.51
CA ARG A 22 -17.33 -8.69 10.03
C ARG A 22 -18.64 -7.95 10.32
N THR A 23 -18.56 -6.80 10.98
CA THR A 23 -19.74 -5.96 11.25
C THR A 23 -20.41 -5.55 9.94
N LEU A 24 -19.64 -5.00 9.00
CA LEU A 24 -20.16 -4.57 7.71
C LEU A 24 -20.82 -5.70 6.92
N LYS A 25 -20.23 -6.91 6.92
CA LYS A 25 -20.81 -8.10 6.27
C LYS A 25 -22.09 -8.56 6.93
N SER A 26 -22.16 -8.50 8.26
CA SER A 26 -23.36 -8.86 9.03
C SER A 26 -24.52 -7.94 8.67
N ASP A 27 -24.29 -6.62 8.71
CA ASP A 27 -25.33 -5.63 8.42
C ASP A 27 -25.77 -5.70 6.95
N LYS A 28 -24.81 -5.84 6.03
CA LYS A 28 -25.10 -5.99 4.61
C LYS A 28 -25.93 -7.24 4.34
N ALA A 29 -25.65 -8.35 5.01
CA ALA A 29 -26.43 -9.57 4.88
C ALA A 29 -27.87 -9.39 5.40
N ALA A 30 -28.05 -8.69 6.52
CA ALA A 30 -29.37 -8.40 7.07
C ALA A 30 -30.23 -7.55 6.11
N TRP A 31 -29.67 -6.47 5.55
CA TRP A 31 -30.40 -5.62 4.62
C TRP A 31 -30.65 -6.31 3.27
N THR A 32 -29.69 -7.10 2.80
CA THR A 32 -29.88 -7.95 1.62
C THR A 32 -31.03 -8.95 1.83
N ALA A 33 -31.19 -9.49 3.04
CA ALA A 33 -32.30 -10.39 3.35
C ALA A 33 -33.65 -9.68 3.28
N VAL A 34 -33.77 -8.46 3.82
CA VAL A 34 -34.99 -7.64 3.69
C VAL A 34 -35.28 -7.35 2.22
N ARG A 35 -34.30 -6.88 1.46
CA ARG A 35 -34.47 -6.60 0.02
C ARG A 35 -34.98 -7.82 -0.76
N LYS A 36 -34.54 -9.03 -0.39
CA LYS A 36 -34.99 -10.27 -1.03
C LYS A 36 -36.48 -10.58 -0.85
N THR A 37 -37.14 -10.02 0.18
CA THR A 37 -38.59 -10.21 0.39
C THR A 37 -39.46 -9.29 -0.46
N LEU A 38 -38.87 -8.26 -1.08
CA LEU A 38 -39.58 -7.29 -1.91
C LEU A 38 -39.73 -7.77 -3.35
N ASN A 39 -40.80 -7.35 -4.02
CA ASN A 39 -40.94 -7.49 -5.47
C ASN A 39 -40.11 -6.41 -6.21
N ASP A 40 -39.89 -6.61 -7.51
CA ASP A 40 -39.01 -5.72 -8.30
C ASP A 40 -39.56 -4.30 -8.47
N ALA A 41 -40.89 -4.12 -8.53
CA ALA A 41 -41.49 -2.80 -8.63
C ALA A 41 -41.24 -1.96 -7.36
N THR A 42 -41.41 -2.56 -6.19
CA THR A 42 -41.11 -1.92 -4.90
C THR A 42 -39.63 -1.60 -4.77
N ARG A 43 -38.73 -2.54 -5.16
CA ARG A 43 -37.28 -2.28 -5.17
C ARG A 43 -36.93 -1.06 -6.01
N LYS A 44 -37.45 -0.98 -7.23
CA LYS A 44 -37.17 0.14 -8.15
C LYS A 44 -37.62 1.49 -7.58
N VAL A 45 -38.79 1.55 -6.94
CA VAL A 45 -39.28 2.79 -6.31
C VAL A 45 -38.39 3.22 -5.14
N LEU A 46 -37.99 2.28 -4.30
CA LEU A 46 -37.11 2.57 -3.16
C LEU A 46 -35.71 3.02 -3.61
N ASP A 47 -35.14 2.36 -4.61
CA ASP A 47 -33.84 2.72 -5.18
C ASP A 47 -33.89 4.12 -5.83
N GLU A 48 -34.98 4.44 -6.53
CA GLU A 48 -35.20 5.77 -7.11
C GLU A 48 -35.29 6.86 -6.03
N GLN A 49 -35.95 6.58 -4.90
CA GLN A 49 -36.00 7.51 -3.78
C GLN A 49 -34.61 7.77 -3.18
N VAL A 50 -33.75 6.74 -3.12
CA VAL A 50 -32.34 6.90 -2.71
C VAL A 50 -31.57 7.76 -3.73
N ASN A 51 -31.72 7.50 -5.03
CA ASN A 51 -31.08 8.31 -6.08
C ASN A 51 -31.50 9.79 -5.98
N LEU A 52 -32.80 10.07 -5.81
CA LEU A 52 -33.33 11.42 -5.65
C LEU A 52 -32.79 12.11 -4.39
N LEU A 53 -32.71 11.38 -3.27
CA LEU A 53 -32.15 11.92 -2.02
C LEU A 53 -30.67 12.30 -2.20
N PHE A 54 -29.90 11.49 -2.91
CA PHE A 54 -28.51 11.78 -3.24
C PHE A 54 -28.38 12.99 -4.17
N ALA A 55 -29.11 12.98 -5.30
CA ALA A 55 -29.03 14.01 -6.33
C ALA A 55 -29.53 15.38 -5.85
N ARG A 56 -30.52 15.40 -4.95
CA ARG A 56 -31.12 16.64 -4.45
C ARG A 56 -30.53 17.08 -3.11
N ASP A 57 -30.74 16.28 -2.06
CA ASP A 57 -30.54 16.76 -0.69
C ASP A 57 -29.08 16.59 -0.23
N ILE A 58 -28.46 15.44 -0.50
CA ILE A 58 -27.05 15.21 -0.15
C ILE A 58 -26.15 16.08 -1.03
N CYS A 59 -26.42 16.16 -2.34
CA CYS A 59 -25.72 17.05 -3.25
C CYS A 59 -25.80 18.52 -2.78
N ALA A 60 -27.01 19.01 -2.47
CA ALA A 60 -27.19 20.37 -1.99
C ALA A 60 -26.45 20.63 -0.67
N TYR A 61 -26.40 19.65 0.24
CA TYR A 61 -25.65 19.77 1.48
C TYR A 61 -24.17 20.09 1.26
N PHE A 62 -23.54 19.42 0.28
CA PHE A 62 -22.11 19.60 0.01
C PHE A 62 -21.81 20.76 -0.96
N TRP A 63 -22.68 21.04 -1.93
CA TRP A 63 -22.37 21.95 -3.04
C TRP A 63 -23.22 23.23 -3.08
N SER A 64 -24.23 23.38 -2.22
CA SER A 64 -25.09 24.57 -2.20
C SER A 64 -24.86 25.45 -0.98
N ALA A 65 -25.10 26.75 -1.15
CA ALA A 65 -25.05 27.73 -0.05
C ALA A 65 -26.14 27.49 1.00
N GLN A 66 -27.33 27.04 0.55
CA GLN A 66 -28.41 26.61 1.43
C GLN A 66 -28.29 25.11 1.66
N LYS A 67 -27.88 24.74 2.87
CA LYS A 67 -27.68 23.34 3.25
C LYS A 67 -28.96 22.77 3.86
N PRO A 68 -29.48 21.64 3.36
CA PRO A 68 -30.54 20.89 4.03
C PRO A 68 -30.11 20.43 5.43
N ASP A 69 -31.08 20.09 6.28
CA ASP A 69 -30.80 19.46 7.57
C ASP A 69 -30.29 18.03 7.34
N LEU A 70 -28.98 17.83 7.59
CA LEU A 70 -28.33 16.54 7.37
C LEU A 70 -28.89 15.44 8.27
N ASP A 71 -29.31 15.75 9.50
CA ASP A 71 -29.90 14.75 10.40
C ASP A 71 -31.22 14.22 9.83
N GLN A 72 -32.06 15.11 9.29
CA GLN A 72 -33.32 14.72 8.64
C GLN A 72 -33.08 13.89 7.36
N VAL A 73 -32.08 14.28 6.56
CA VAL A 73 -31.67 13.52 5.37
C VAL A 73 -31.19 12.12 5.78
N MET A 74 -30.35 12.03 6.82
CA MET A 74 -29.86 10.76 7.36
C MET A 74 -30.98 9.88 7.90
N MET A 75 -31.95 10.43 8.63
CA MET A 75 -33.13 9.69 9.08
C MET A 75 -33.93 9.10 7.91
N SER A 76 -34.16 9.90 6.87
CA SER A 76 -34.87 9.47 5.66
C SER A 76 -34.12 8.34 4.95
N LEU A 77 -32.79 8.48 4.84
CA LEU A 77 -31.95 7.47 4.22
C LEU A 77 -31.92 6.15 5.01
N ARG A 78 -31.78 6.21 6.34
CA ARG A 78 -31.87 5.02 7.21
C ARG A 78 -33.20 4.30 7.02
N GLN A 79 -34.30 5.04 6.95
CA GLN A 79 -35.63 4.46 6.75
C GLN A 79 -35.73 3.74 5.39
N LEU A 80 -35.25 4.36 4.30
CA LEU A 80 -35.25 3.74 2.97
C LEU A 80 -34.42 2.45 2.95
N TYR A 81 -33.22 2.47 3.54
CA TYR A 81 -32.38 1.28 3.59
C TYR A 81 -32.95 0.17 4.47
N GLN A 82 -33.57 0.52 5.61
CA GLN A 82 -34.31 -0.45 6.45
C GLN A 82 -35.50 -1.07 5.71
N GLN A 83 -36.08 -0.35 4.76
CA GLN A 83 -37.13 -0.87 3.86
C GLN A 83 -36.58 -1.71 2.71
N GLY A 84 -35.26 -1.84 2.55
CA GLY A 84 -34.61 -2.66 1.52
C GLY A 84 -34.21 -1.91 0.25
N ALA A 85 -34.16 -0.57 0.29
CA ALA A 85 -33.58 0.24 -0.78
C ALA A 85 -32.09 -0.08 -0.98
N SER A 86 -31.58 0.11 -2.19
CA SER A 86 -30.18 -0.10 -2.54
C SER A 86 -29.55 1.16 -3.10
N ALA A 87 -28.26 1.34 -2.79
CA ALA A 87 -27.41 2.41 -3.33
C ALA A 87 -26.66 2.00 -4.61
N ARG A 88 -26.90 0.79 -5.13
CA ARG A 88 -26.17 0.27 -6.28
C ARG A 88 -26.39 1.09 -7.55
N SER A 89 -27.57 1.65 -7.72
CA SER A 89 -27.97 2.44 -8.89
C SER A 89 -27.49 3.89 -8.88
N LEU A 90 -26.81 4.35 -7.81
CA LEU A 90 -26.25 5.69 -7.80
C LEU A 90 -25.26 5.85 -8.97
N ASN A 91 -25.21 7.07 -9.49
CA ASN A 91 -24.42 7.42 -10.67
C ASN A 91 -22.94 7.03 -10.52
N ASN A 92 -22.33 6.52 -11.59
CA ASN A 92 -20.95 6.06 -11.61
C ASN A 92 -19.96 6.98 -12.37
N TYR A 93 -20.45 8.06 -12.96
CA TYR A 93 -19.65 9.06 -13.67
C TYR A 93 -19.14 10.12 -12.70
N GLU A 94 -17.87 10.47 -12.86
CA GLU A 94 -17.15 11.40 -11.99
C GLU A 94 -17.65 12.85 -12.03
N LEU A 95 -18.35 13.22 -13.11
CA LEU A 95 -19.03 14.51 -13.30
C LEU A 95 -20.56 14.35 -13.38
N GLY A 96 -21.07 13.18 -13.01
CA GLY A 96 -22.49 12.87 -13.02
C GLY A 96 -23.22 13.38 -11.79
N GLU A 97 -24.39 12.78 -11.53
CA GLU A 97 -25.14 13.02 -10.30
C GLU A 97 -24.36 12.56 -9.07
N PHE A 98 -24.69 13.14 -7.91
CA PHE A 98 -23.97 12.92 -6.68
C PHE A 98 -24.00 11.45 -6.24
N ASN A 99 -22.84 10.90 -5.88
CA ASN A 99 -22.67 9.48 -5.57
C ASN A 99 -21.79 9.26 -4.33
N LEU A 100 -21.59 7.99 -3.94
CA LEU A 100 -20.81 7.64 -2.74
C LEU A 100 -19.36 8.13 -2.79
N ALA A 101 -18.68 8.03 -3.94
CA ALA A 101 -17.30 8.51 -4.04
C ALA A 101 -17.22 10.02 -3.86
N MET A 102 -18.22 10.77 -4.33
CA MET A 102 -18.29 12.22 -4.09
C MET A 102 -18.48 12.54 -2.61
N VAL A 103 -19.29 11.75 -1.88
CA VAL A 103 -19.39 11.87 -0.41
C VAL A 103 -18.03 11.64 0.26
N VAL A 104 -17.33 10.55 -0.11
CA VAL A 104 -16.00 10.23 0.45
C VAL A 104 -15.00 11.34 0.18
N LYS A 105 -15.01 11.92 -1.03
CA LYS A 105 -14.18 13.08 -1.37
C LYS A 105 -14.52 14.28 -0.49
N SER A 106 -15.80 14.62 -0.35
CA SER A 106 -16.26 15.78 0.42
C SER A 106 -15.92 15.71 1.90
N MET A 107 -15.65 14.52 2.47
CA MET A 107 -15.18 14.41 3.87
C MET A 107 -13.95 15.26 4.15
N MET A 108 -13.10 15.52 3.15
CA MET A 108 -11.86 16.28 3.31
C MET A 108 -12.11 17.78 3.52
N ASP A 109 -13.28 18.28 3.12
CA ASP A 109 -13.68 19.68 3.23
C ASP A 109 -14.50 19.97 4.50
N ILE A 110 -14.77 18.96 5.33
CA ILE A 110 -15.62 19.07 6.52
C ILE A 110 -14.77 19.33 7.76
N GLU A 111 -14.85 20.53 8.31
CA GLU A 111 -14.18 20.91 9.55
C GLU A 111 -14.98 20.55 10.82
N ASP A 112 -16.32 20.56 10.72
CA ASP A 112 -17.20 20.26 11.84
C ASP A 112 -17.21 18.75 12.16
N ARG A 113 -16.90 18.40 13.41
CA ARG A 113 -16.76 17.01 13.85
C ARG A 113 -18.08 16.24 13.84
N GLN A 114 -19.19 16.88 14.16
CA GLN A 114 -20.50 16.24 14.16
C GLN A 114 -20.95 15.96 12.72
N VAL A 115 -20.75 16.92 11.82
CA VAL A 115 -21.02 16.74 10.38
C VAL A 115 -20.14 15.65 9.79
N LEU A 116 -18.86 15.61 10.15
CA LEU A 116 -17.95 14.57 9.67
C LEU A 116 -18.40 13.18 10.15
N ALA A 117 -18.84 13.06 11.40
CA ALA A 117 -19.38 11.81 11.94
C ALA A 117 -20.64 11.35 11.19
N LEU A 118 -21.59 12.27 10.92
CA LEU A 118 -22.78 11.98 10.13
C LEU A 118 -22.45 11.60 8.68
N THR A 119 -21.46 12.25 8.09
CA THR A 119 -20.99 11.94 6.73
C THR A 119 -20.32 10.57 6.66
N LEU A 120 -19.54 10.22 7.68
CA LEU A 120 -18.92 8.90 7.79
C LEU A 120 -19.97 7.80 7.97
N GLU A 121 -21.03 8.07 8.73
CA GLU A 121 -22.19 7.19 8.82
C GLU A 121 -22.91 7.06 7.46
N LEU A 122 -23.11 8.17 6.73
CA LEU A 122 -23.68 8.16 5.37
C LEU A 122 -22.89 7.19 4.48
N VAL A 123 -21.56 7.31 4.47
CA VAL A 123 -20.69 6.40 3.71
C VAL A 123 -20.92 4.95 4.13
N GLN A 124 -20.93 4.67 5.43
CA GLN A 124 -21.12 3.32 5.94
C GLN A 124 -22.47 2.72 5.51
N LEU A 125 -23.58 3.44 5.74
CA LEU A 125 -24.93 2.99 5.39
C LEU A 125 -25.04 2.71 3.89
N THR A 126 -24.49 3.59 3.06
CA THR A 126 -24.52 3.46 1.60
C THR A 126 -23.71 2.24 1.12
N ILE A 127 -22.57 1.91 1.76
CA ILE A 127 -21.83 0.66 1.50
C ILE A 127 -22.64 -0.58 1.90
N ILE A 128 -23.29 -0.55 3.07
CA ILE A 128 -24.16 -1.64 3.55
C ILE A 128 -25.34 -1.85 2.58
N ALA A 129 -25.90 -0.78 2.03
CA ALA A 129 -26.96 -0.77 1.02
C ALA A 129 -26.51 -1.19 -0.41
N ASP A 130 -25.35 -1.84 -0.53
CA ASP A 130 -24.82 -2.38 -1.80
C ASP A 130 -24.43 -1.33 -2.84
N ALA A 131 -23.93 -0.16 -2.42
CA ALA A 131 -23.30 0.78 -3.34
C ALA A 131 -22.21 0.11 -4.19
N ASP A 132 -22.10 0.52 -5.46
CA ASP A 132 -21.07 0.03 -6.37
C ASP A 132 -19.74 0.77 -6.14
N VAL A 133 -19.07 0.43 -5.04
CA VAL A 133 -17.80 1.03 -4.58
C VAL A 133 -16.63 0.88 -5.56
N TYR A 134 -16.79 0.06 -6.61
CA TYR A 134 -15.78 -0.21 -7.64
C TYR A 134 -15.96 0.67 -8.87
N SER A 135 -17.18 1.12 -9.15
CA SER A 135 -17.52 1.90 -10.35
C SER A 135 -17.87 3.35 -10.03
N GLN A 136 -18.41 3.63 -8.84
CA GLN A 136 -18.79 4.99 -8.44
C GLN A 136 -17.55 5.85 -8.23
N LYS A 137 -17.49 6.97 -8.95
CA LYS A 137 -16.31 7.83 -9.03
C LYS A 137 -16.64 9.27 -8.66
N ALA A 138 -15.68 9.95 -8.05
CA ALA A 138 -15.67 11.39 -7.92
C ALA A 138 -14.57 11.98 -8.81
N TYR A 139 -14.81 13.17 -9.34
CA TYR A 139 -13.80 13.86 -10.12
C TYR A 139 -12.59 14.25 -9.26
N MET A 140 -11.41 13.84 -9.70
CA MET A 140 -10.13 14.14 -9.08
C MET A 140 -9.06 14.29 -10.17
N GLY A 141 -8.49 15.50 -10.30
CA GLY A 141 -7.47 15.80 -11.32
C GLY A 141 -8.03 15.68 -12.74
N ASN A 142 -7.51 14.76 -13.55
CA ASN A 142 -7.94 14.59 -14.95
C ASN A 142 -8.87 13.37 -15.17
N GLY A 143 -9.46 12.83 -14.11
CA GLY A 143 -10.32 11.64 -14.20
C GLY A 143 -11.19 11.41 -12.97
N GLY A 144 -11.71 10.19 -12.87
CA GLY A 144 -12.57 9.76 -11.78
C GLY A 144 -11.87 8.77 -10.85
N SER A 145 -11.90 9.05 -9.54
CA SER A 145 -11.35 8.18 -8.50
C SER A 145 -12.47 7.54 -7.68
N VAL A 146 -12.27 6.27 -7.35
CA VAL A 146 -13.22 5.47 -6.55
C VAL A 146 -13.03 5.68 -5.05
N CYS A 147 -13.99 5.23 -4.24
CA CYS A 147 -13.99 5.44 -2.79
C CYS A 147 -12.68 5.00 -2.08
N LEU A 148 -12.17 3.81 -2.41
CA LEU A 148 -10.95 3.31 -1.78
C LEU A 148 -9.72 4.12 -2.22
N GLU A 149 -9.67 4.55 -3.48
CA GLU A 149 -8.60 5.37 -4.02
C GLU A 149 -8.54 6.72 -3.29
N LEU A 150 -9.70 7.38 -3.14
CA LEU A 150 -9.84 8.63 -2.38
C LEU A 150 -9.42 8.47 -0.92
N ALA A 151 -9.81 7.38 -0.26
CA ALA A 151 -9.38 7.08 1.09
C ALA A 151 -7.84 6.87 1.17
N CYS A 152 -7.25 6.16 0.20
CA CYS A 152 -5.81 5.96 0.13
C CYS A 152 -5.04 7.26 -0.14
N VAL A 153 -5.61 8.16 -0.96
CA VAL A 153 -5.08 9.52 -1.17
C VAL A 153 -5.05 10.28 0.14
N GLY A 154 -6.18 10.39 0.83
CA GLY A 154 -6.27 11.10 2.10
C GLY A 154 -5.32 10.54 3.17
N LEU A 155 -5.13 9.21 3.20
CA LEU A 155 -4.18 8.56 4.10
C LEU A 155 -2.71 8.75 3.69
N GLY A 156 -2.41 8.73 2.39
CA GLY A 156 -1.05 8.78 1.84
C GLY A 156 -0.43 10.17 1.94
N TRP A 157 -1.21 11.23 1.73
CA TRP A 157 -0.72 12.61 1.84
C TRP A 157 -0.37 13.04 3.26
N GLY A 158 -0.85 12.34 4.30
CA GLY A 158 -0.74 12.82 5.68
C GLY A 158 -1.67 14.02 5.92
N LEU A 159 -1.35 14.85 6.91
CA LEU A 159 -2.08 16.10 7.12
C LEU A 159 -1.50 17.22 6.25
N ARG A 160 -2.32 17.79 5.35
CA ARG A 160 -1.91 18.83 4.42
C ARG A 160 -3.07 19.72 3.99
N GLU A 161 -2.83 21.01 3.80
CA GLU A 161 -3.75 21.93 3.14
C GLU A 161 -3.92 21.61 1.64
N GLY A 162 -5.17 21.58 1.16
CA GLY A 162 -5.55 21.44 -0.24
C GLY A 162 -6.81 20.60 -0.46
N ASP A 163 -7.47 20.81 -1.59
CA ASP A 163 -8.85 20.38 -1.93
C ASP A 163 -9.11 18.86 -2.00
N THR A 164 -8.14 18.03 -1.61
CA THR A 164 -8.26 16.55 -1.64
C THR A 164 -7.49 15.87 -0.49
N CYS A 165 -6.98 16.65 0.45
CA CYS A 165 -6.13 16.18 1.54
C CYS A 165 -6.89 16.28 2.86
N ALA A 166 -6.67 15.32 3.76
CA ALA A 166 -7.06 15.51 5.15
C ALA A 166 -6.22 16.64 5.74
N THR A 167 -6.88 17.64 6.33
CA THR A 167 -6.24 18.75 7.05
C THR A 167 -6.25 18.50 8.56
N THR A 168 -7.19 17.68 9.04
CA THR A 168 -7.35 17.35 10.47
C THR A 168 -7.17 15.87 10.76
N GLN A 169 -6.86 15.53 12.02
CA GLN A 169 -6.73 14.15 12.46
C GLN A 169 -8.06 13.39 12.35
N GLU A 170 -9.18 14.07 12.58
CA GLU A 170 -10.52 13.50 12.46
C GLU A 170 -10.84 13.10 11.01
N GLN A 171 -10.51 13.94 10.03
CA GLN A 171 -10.65 13.61 8.61
C GLN A 171 -9.76 12.42 8.22
N TYR A 172 -8.51 12.42 8.71
CA TYR A 172 -7.59 11.30 8.48
C TYR A 172 -8.13 9.99 9.05
N MET A 173 -8.72 10.02 10.25
CA MET A 173 -9.37 8.87 10.87
C MET A 173 -10.63 8.43 10.10
N ALA A 174 -11.40 9.35 9.54
CA ALA A 174 -12.53 9.01 8.67
C ALA A 174 -12.05 8.25 7.42
N CYS A 175 -10.99 8.72 6.75
CA CYS A 175 -10.35 7.97 5.65
C CYS A 175 -9.88 6.59 6.09
N TYR A 176 -9.32 6.46 7.29
CA TYR A 176 -8.88 5.17 7.83
C TYR A 176 -10.05 4.20 8.01
N GLN A 177 -11.21 4.66 8.49
CA GLN A 177 -12.39 3.82 8.63
C GLN A 177 -12.93 3.36 7.27
N VAL A 178 -13.04 4.27 6.29
CA VAL A 178 -13.45 3.93 4.92
C VAL A 178 -12.49 2.92 4.31
N PHE A 179 -11.18 3.09 4.50
CA PHE A 179 -10.16 2.13 4.07
C PHE A 179 -10.42 0.73 4.65
N LEU A 180 -10.68 0.60 5.95
CA LEU A 180 -10.93 -0.70 6.59
C LEU A 180 -12.20 -1.38 6.06
N TRP A 181 -13.23 -0.62 5.69
CA TRP A 181 -14.46 -1.17 5.11
C TRP A 181 -14.25 -1.73 3.70
N LEU A 182 -13.35 -1.13 2.92
CA LEU A 182 -13.23 -1.38 1.49
C LEU A 182 -12.03 -2.24 1.09
N ILE A 183 -10.93 -2.22 1.85
CA ILE A 183 -9.71 -2.91 1.46
C ILE A 183 -9.87 -4.44 1.52
N GLU A 184 -9.62 -5.12 0.41
CA GLU A 184 -9.63 -6.58 0.33
C GLU A 184 -8.25 -7.13 -0.06
N LYS A 185 -8.15 -8.45 -0.20
CA LYS A 185 -6.90 -9.10 -0.62
C LYS A 185 -6.56 -8.70 -2.08
N PRO A 186 -5.26 -8.63 -2.46
CA PRO A 186 -4.84 -8.23 -3.80
C PRO A 186 -5.56 -8.98 -4.93
N GLU A 187 -5.74 -10.29 -4.79
CA GLU A 187 -6.42 -11.14 -5.78
C GLU A 187 -7.90 -10.77 -5.99
N VAL A 188 -8.58 -10.32 -4.93
CA VAL A 188 -9.98 -9.87 -5.00
C VAL A 188 -10.05 -8.48 -5.61
N MET A 189 -9.12 -7.61 -5.20
CA MET A 189 -9.03 -6.25 -5.72
C MET A 189 -8.79 -6.21 -7.22
N ALA A 190 -7.82 -7.00 -7.71
CA ALA A 190 -7.50 -7.09 -9.14
C ALA A 190 -8.69 -7.57 -10.00
N ALA A 191 -9.62 -8.34 -9.42
CA ALA A 191 -10.81 -8.81 -10.11
C ALA A 191 -11.94 -7.79 -10.17
N LYS A 192 -11.96 -6.80 -9.26
CA LYS A 192 -13.08 -5.85 -9.10
C LYS A 192 -12.71 -4.43 -9.51
N TYR A 193 -11.47 -4.01 -9.23
CA TYR A 193 -10.98 -2.68 -9.55
C TYR A 193 -10.15 -2.71 -10.83
N HIS A 194 -10.45 -1.80 -11.74
CA HIS A 194 -9.63 -1.58 -12.92
C HIS A 194 -8.44 -0.69 -12.53
N ASN A 195 -7.23 -1.25 -12.50
CA ASN A 195 -5.97 -0.52 -12.33
C ASN A 195 -5.78 0.20 -10.97
N LEU A 196 -6.20 -0.40 -9.85
CA LEU A 196 -5.93 0.15 -8.52
C LEU A 196 -4.94 -0.72 -7.72
N ASP A 197 -3.79 -0.14 -7.37
CA ASP A 197 -2.82 -0.70 -6.42
C ASP A 197 -2.77 0.17 -5.15
N PRO A 198 -3.60 -0.12 -4.13
CA PRO A 198 -3.83 0.81 -3.02
C PRO A 198 -2.57 1.07 -2.19
N PHE A 199 -1.69 0.07 -2.02
CA PHE A 199 -0.45 0.26 -1.29
C PHE A 199 0.59 1.04 -2.09
N ALA A 200 0.68 0.81 -3.40
CA ALA A 200 1.57 1.60 -4.25
C ALA A 200 1.14 3.08 -4.27
N LEU A 201 -0.16 3.36 -4.41
CA LEU A 201 -0.71 4.72 -4.34
C LEU A 201 -0.43 5.37 -2.97
N PHE A 202 -0.85 4.72 -1.88
CA PHE A 202 -0.64 5.23 -0.52
C PHE A 202 0.84 5.51 -0.24
N PHE A 203 1.72 4.55 -0.57
CA PHE A 203 3.14 4.66 -0.31
C PHE A 203 3.82 5.70 -1.21
N GLY A 204 3.48 5.74 -2.50
CA GLY A 204 4.00 6.72 -3.45
C GLY A 204 3.68 8.14 -3.03
N LEU A 205 2.44 8.38 -2.59
CA LEU A 205 2.02 9.68 -2.04
C LEU A 205 2.76 9.98 -0.74
N HIS A 206 2.85 9.03 0.20
CA HIS A 206 3.64 9.21 1.41
C HIS A 206 5.09 9.61 1.12
N ALA A 207 5.67 8.90 0.15
CA ALA A 207 7.07 9.06 -0.20
C ALA A 207 7.41 10.47 -0.67
N THR A 208 6.46 11.22 -1.21
CA THR A 208 6.68 12.60 -1.68
C THR A 208 7.02 13.59 -0.57
N GLY A 209 6.66 13.29 0.69
CA GLY A 209 7.04 14.09 1.86
C GLY A 209 6.30 15.43 1.97
N TYR A 210 5.13 15.56 1.35
CA TYR A 210 4.40 16.83 1.27
C TYR A 210 3.44 17.11 2.45
N GLY A 211 3.23 16.16 3.38
CA GLY A 211 2.34 16.37 4.53
C GLY A 211 2.98 16.07 5.89
N ASN A 212 2.27 16.45 6.95
CA ASN A 212 2.69 16.20 8.33
C ASN A 212 2.30 14.77 8.75
N TYR A 213 3.31 13.93 8.95
CA TYR A 213 3.14 12.53 9.36
C TYR A 213 3.30 12.30 10.86
N GLU A 214 3.80 13.27 11.64
CA GLU A 214 4.12 13.05 13.06
C GLU A 214 2.87 12.74 13.87
N VAL A 215 1.79 13.50 13.63
CA VAL A 215 0.50 13.35 14.34
C VAL A 215 -0.24 12.08 13.94
N VAL A 216 -0.02 11.61 12.70
CA VAL A 216 -0.73 10.45 12.12
C VAL A 216 0.13 9.18 12.02
N ALA A 217 1.37 9.21 12.49
CA ALA A 217 2.32 8.10 12.38
C ALA A 217 1.78 6.76 12.92
N PRO A 218 1.08 6.70 14.08
CA PRO A 218 0.51 5.44 14.55
C PRO A 218 -0.53 4.84 13.60
N ILE A 219 -1.36 5.69 13.00
CA ILE A 219 -2.42 5.26 12.06
C ILE A 219 -1.78 4.88 10.72
N HIS A 220 -0.80 5.65 10.25
CA HIS A 220 -0.03 5.33 9.05
C HIS A 220 0.66 3.95 9.15
N ASP A 221 1.28 3.65 10.30
CA ASP A 221 1.87 2.35 10.58
C ASP A 221 0.81 1.23 10.57
N LYS A 222 -0.41 1.51 11.09
CA LYS A 222 -1.53 0.56 11.01
C LYS A 222 -2.02 0.34 9.58
N VAL A 223 -2.14 1.38 8.75
CA VAL A 223 -2.50 1.25 7.32
C VAL A 223 -1.48 0.38 6.59
N THR A 224 -0.19 0.69 6.80
CA THR A 224 0.92 -0.09 6.21
C THR A 224 0.88 -1.54 6.65
N CYS A 225 0.71 -1.80 7.96
CA CYS A 225 0.59 -3.15 8.49
C CYS A 225 -0.65 -3.88 7.97
N THR A 226 -1.78 -3.18 7.76
CA THR A 226 -2.99 -3.75 7.18
C THR A 226 -2.71 -4.25 5.76
N MET A 227 -2.12 -3.40 4.92
CA MET A 227 -1.76 -3.74 3.54
C MET A 227 -0.74 -4.88 3.48
N ILE A 228 0.28 -4.88 4.34
CA ILE A 228 1.24 -5.99 4.48
C ILE A 228 0.54 -7.28 4.90
N SER A 229 -0.36 -7.24 5.88
CA SER A 229 -1.10 -8.43 6.34
C SER A 229 -1.96 -9.06 5.24
N LEU A 230 -2.48 -8.22 4.33
CA LEU A 230 -3.26 -8.64 3.18
C LEU A 230 -2.40 -9.15 2.02
N GLY A 231 -1.10 -8.82 2.00
CA GLY A 231 -0.15 -9.24 0.98
C GLY A 231 0.08 -8.25 -0.16
N PHE A 232 -0.28 -6.98 0.01
CA PHE A 232 0.05 -5.94 -0.98
C PHE A 232 1.53 -5.61 -0.96
N LEU A 233 2.07 -5.17 -2.09
CA LEU A 233 3.42 -4.62 -2.23
C LEU A 233 3.37 -3.08 -2.35
N PRO A 234 4.42 -2.36 -1.93
CA PRO A 234 4.46 -0.89 -1.99
C PRO A 234 4.72 -0.34 -3.42
N PHE A 235 4.62 -1.21 -4.44
CA PHE A 235 4.77 -0.90 -5.86
C PHE A 235 3.87 -1.85 -6.66
N SER A 236 3.54 -1.48 -7.88
CA SER A 236 2.76 -2.26 -8.82
C SER A 236 3.65 -3.07 -9.75
N THR A 237 3.36 -4.37 -9.87
CA THR A 237 3.91 -5.21 -10.94
C THR A 237 3.05 -5.21 -12.20
N SER A 238 1.79 -4.75 -12.09
CA SER A 238 0.81 -4.75 -13.17
C SER A 238 0.83 -3.46 -13.98
N TYR A 239 1.26 -2.35 -13.37
CA TYR A 239 1.31 -1.02 -13.99
C TYR A 239 2.68 -0.35 -13.74
N PRO A 240 3.78 -0.94 -14.24
CA PRO A 240 5.13 -0.45 -13.96
C PRO A 240 5.43 0.94 -14.53
N GLU A 241 4.59 1.44 -15.44
CA GLU A 241 4.75 2.76 -16.07
C GLU A 241 4.11 3.91 -15.25
N SER A 242 3.36 3.61 -14.19
CA SER A 242 2.84 4.64 -13.30
C SER A 242 3.96 5.21 -12.44
N GLU A 243 4.25 6.50 -12.58
CA GLU A 243 5.33 7.21 -11.86
C GLU A 243 5.23 7.05 -10.34
N TRP A 244 4.02 6.90 -9.81
CA TRP A 244 3.73 6.75 -8.38
C TRP A 244 3.82 5.32 -7.86
N SER A 245 3.86 4.35 -8.76
CA SER A 245 3.65 2.93 -8.42
C SER A 245 4.85 2.05 -8.78
N ASP A 246 5.98 2.62 -9.18
CA ASP A 246 7.15 1.84 -9.58
C ASP A 246 8.12 1.56 -8.41
N MET A 247 9.05 0.63 -8.63
CA MET A 247 10.10 0.34 -7.64
C MET A 247 11.08 1.50 -7.49
N GLY A 248 11.18 2.38 -8.49
CA GLY A 248 11.96 3.62 -8.46
C GLY A 248 11.53 4.54 -7.32
N SER A 249 10.23 4.76 -7.18
CA SER A 249 9.63 5.56 -6.11
C SER A 249 9.91 4.98 -4.72
N VAL A 250 9.75 3.66 -4.55
CA VAL A 250 10.09 2.97 -3.29
C VAL A 250 11.57 3.14 -2.95
N SER A 251 12.44 2.92 -3.93
CA SER A 251 13.88 3.00 -3.74
C SER A 251 14.32 4.43 -3.45
N SER A 252 13.81 5.41 -4.18
CA SER A 252 14.07 6.84 -3.98
C SER A 252 13.71 7.29 -2.57
N PHE A 253 12.54 6.87 -2.08
CA PHE A 253 12.11 7.15 -0.71
C PHE A 253 13.07 6.59 0.34
N LEU A 254 13.46 5.32 0.23
CA LEU A 254 14.41 4.70 1.16
C LEU A 254 15.77 5.40 1.14
N GLY A 255 16.22 5.81 -0.04
CA GLY A 255 17.45 6.58 -0.23
C GLY A 255 17.40 8.00 0.35
N ARG A 256 16.21 8.64 0.35
CA ARG A 256 15.98 9.98 0.92
C ARG A 256 15.87 9.93 2.44
N THR A 257 14.96 9.11 2.96
CA THR A 257 14.66 9.03 4.40
C THR A 257 15.84 8.49 5.20
N LYS A 258 16.60 7.55 4.64
CA LYS A 258 17.76 6.93 5.29
C LYS A 258 17.42 6.41 6.70
N ASP A 259 16.17 5.97 6.89
CA ASP A 259 15.69 5.42 8.15
C ASP A 259 15.53 3.91 8.06
N GLU A 260 16.26 3.21 8.92
CA GLU A 260 16.17 1.76 9.09
C GLU A 260 14.75 1.29 9.46
N LYS A 261 13.89 2.15 10.04
CA LYS A 261 12.49 1.83 10.32
C LYS A 261 11.78 1.34 9.05
N TRP A 262 11.92 2.06 7.94
CA TRP A 262 11.25 1.73 6.69
C TRP A 262 11.77 0.46 6.04
N ILE A 263 13.07 0.20 6.15
CA ILE A 263 13.65 -1.05 5.65
C ILE A 263 13.10 -2.24 6.44
N ASN A 264 13.04 -2.14 7.76
CA ASN A 264 12.50 -3.22 8.58
C ASN A 264 10.99 -3.41 8.39
N LEU A 265 10.27 -2.37 7.95
CA LEU A 265 8.84 -2.43 7.64
C LEU A 265 8.57 -3.07 6.27
N LEU A 266 9.30 -2.65 5.23
CA LEU A 266 9.09 -3.11 3.84
C LEU A 266 9.84 -4.40 3.50
N PHE A 267 10.98 -4.63 4.16
CA PHE A 267 11.80 -5.82 4.03
C PHE A 267 12.02 -6.48 5.40
N PRO A 268 10.95 -7.00 6.02
CA PRO A 268 11.06 -7.64 7.32
C PRO A 268 11.79 -8.98 7.24
N ASN A 269 12.39 -9.39 8.36
CA ASN A 269 12.84 -10.78 8.50
C ASN A 269 11.66 -11.76 8.40
N GLU A 270 11.97 -13.02 8.08
CA GLU A 270 10.97 -14.08 7.97
C GLU A 270 10.19 -14.25 9.29
N HIS A 271 8.86 -14.28 9.17
CA HIS A 271 7.95 -14.47 10.29
C HIS A 271 6.66 -15.14 9.81
N PRO A 272 6.06 -16.09 10.56
CA PRO A 272 4.86 -16.81 10.14
C PRO A 272 3.69 -15.88 9.72
N LEU A 273 3.50 -14.79 10.46
CA LEU A 273 2.45 -13.79 10.15
C LEU A 273 2.70 -12.97 8.89
N LEU A 274 3.92 -12.99 8.34
CA LEU A 274 4.31 -12.21 7.16
C LEU A 274 4.45 -13.07 5.91
N MET A 275 4.24 -14.39 6.00
CA MET A 275 4.52 -15.32 4.90
C MET A 275 3.80 -14.96 3.61
N ARG A 276 2.55 -14.49 3.69
CA ARG A 276 1.81 -14.04 2.51
C ARG A 276 2.48 -12.85 1.82
N TYR A 277 2.94 -11.87 2.59
CA TYR A 277 3.66 -10.69 2.09
C TYR A 277 5.00 -11.09 1.48
N LEU A 278 5.74 -11.97 2.14
CA LEU A 278 7.04 -12.46 1.66
C LEU A 278 6.90 -13.28 0.37
N GLN A 279 5.83 -14.09 0.24
CA GLN A 279 5.50 -14.81 -0.99
C GLN A 279 5.13 -13.86 -2.13
N ALA A 280 4.41 -12.77 -1.84
CA ALA A 280 4.12 -11.74 -2.83
C ALA A 280 5.42 -11.08 -3.34
N TRP A 281 6.33 -10.75 -2.41
CA TRP A 281 7.66 -10.25 -2.76
C TRP A 281 8.43 -11.24 -3.63
N GLU A 282 8.52 -12.52 -3.23
CA GLU A 282 9.26 -13.55 -3.97
C GLU A 282 8.76 -13.67 -5.43
N LYS A 283 7.45 -13.59 -5.66
CA LYS A 283 6.87 -13.55 -7.01
C LYS A 283 7.28 -12.30 -7.80
N ALA A 284 7.42 -11.17 -7.11
CA ALA A 284 7.79 -9.89 -7.69
C ALA A 284 9.32 -9.65 -7.76
N MET A 285 10.15 -10.59 -7.28
CA MET A 285 11.63 -10.53 -7.28
C MET A 285 12.24 -10.75 -8.67
N ILE A 286 11.78 -9.98 -9.65
CA ILE A 286 12.37 -9.95 -10.98
C ILE A 286 13.59 -9.00 -11.04
N PRO A 287 14.50 -9.15 -12.03
CA PRO A 287 15.77 -8.42 -12.04
C PRO A 287 15.68 -6.89 -11.98
N ALA A 288 14.73 -6.29 -12.71
CA ALA A 288 14.66 -4.83 -12.84
C ALA A 288 14.38 -4.09 -11.50
N PRO A 289 13.32 -4.41 -10.73
CA PRO A 289 13.09 -3.86 -9.38
C PRO A 289 14.27 -4.04 -8.43
N LEU A 290 14.89 -5.23 -8.40
CA LEU A 290 16.01 -5.50 -7.50
C LEU A 290 17.27 -4.69 -7.86
N ASN A 291 17.52 -4.50 -9.16
CA ASN A 291 18.61 -3.66 -9.63
C ASN A 291 18.40 -2.20 -9.23
N ILE A 292 17.17 -1.67 -9.37
CA ILE A 292 16.82 -0.31 -8.94
C ILE A 292 17.07 -0.13 -7.44
N LEU A 293 16.59 -1.06 -6.61
CA LEU A 293 16.76 -1.03 -5.16
C LEU A 293 18.24 -1.02 -4.76
N LEU A 294 19.04 -1.93 -5.30
CA LEU A 294 20.45 -2.05 -4.95
C LEU A 294 21.26 -0.85 -5.44
N ASN A 295 20.97 -0.35 -6.65
CA ASN A 295 21.58 0.86 -7.18
C ASN A 295 21.29 2.08 -6.29
N ASN A 296 20.07 2.20 -5.77
CA ASN A 296 19.74 3.29 -4.86
C ASN A 296 20.58 3.25 -3.57
N PHE A 297 20.69 2.10 -2.91
CA PHE A 297 21.55 1.97 -1.72
C PHE A 297 23.02 2.26 -2.02
N SER A 298 23.48 1.94 -3.23
CA SER A 298 24.84 2.19 -3.69
C SER A 298 25.12 3.66 -4.00
N ALA A 299 24.11 4.52 -4.16
CA ALA A 299 24.28 5.91 -4.56
C ALA A 299 24.91 6.79 -3.48
N SER A 300 24.88 6.39 -2.20
CA SER A 300 25.43 7.20 -1.11
C SER A 300 26.09 6.38 0.00
N ASN A 301 27.07 6.96 0.70
CA ASN A 301 27.71 6.32 1.86
C ASN A 301 26.72 5.99 2.98
N THR A 302 25.69 6.80 3.16
CA THR A 302 24.66 6.53 4.18
C THR A 302 23.79 5.35 3.77
N GLY A 303 23.34 5.28 2.52
CA GLY A 303 22.57 4.14 1.99
C GLY A 303 23.33 2.82 2.12
N ARG A 304 24.63 2.82 1.76
CA ARG A 304 25.51 1.65 1.94
C ARG A 304 25.63 1.19 3.39
N LYS A 305 25.80 2.13 4.35
CA LYS A 305 25.86 1.81 5.79
C LYS A 305 24.54 1.21 6.29
N ILE A 306 23.42 1.78 5.87
CA ILE A 306 22.08 1.33 6.25
C ILE A 306 21.79 -0.07 5.70
N PHE A 307 22.10 -0.31 4.42
CA PHE A 307 21.98 -1.64 3.81
C PHE A 307 22.81 -2.67 4.58
N LYS A 308 24.08 -2.35 4.87
CA LYS A 308 24.93 -3.20 5.70
C LYS A 308 24.31 -3.46 7.07
N ALA A 309 23.86 -2.43 7.78
CA ALA A 309 23.31 -2.53 9.13
C ALA A 309 22.03 -3.38 9.16
N SER A 310 21.17 -3.23 8.16
CA SER A 310 19.88 -3.92 8.07
C SER A 310 20.02 -5.40 7.70
N PHE A 311 20.94 -5.74 6.79
CA PHE A 311 21.03 -7.09 6.22
C PHE A 311 22.24 -7.92 6.67
N SER A 312 23.20 -7.35 7.41
CA SER A 312 24.32 -8.12 8.00
C SER A 312 24.02 -8.88 9.31
N PRO A 313 22.98 -8.56 10.11
CA PRO A 313 22.77 -9.27 11.39
C PRO A 313 22.53 -10.77 11.23
N GLY A 314 21.93 -11.22 10.13
CA GLY A 314 21.70 -12.63 9.84
C GLY A 314 21.24 -12.86 8.40
N PRO A 315 20.97 -14.12 8.01
CA PRO A 315 20.36 -14.44 6.72
C PRO A 315 19.03 -13.70 6.54
N HIS A 316 18.80 -13.18 5.33
CA HIS A 316 17.63 -12.43 4.94
C HIS A 316 17.13 -12.83 3.55
N TRP A 317 15.83 -13.11 3.41
CA TRP A 317 15.22 -13.60 2.16
C TRP A 317 15.54 -12.72 0.95
N LEU A 318 15.54 -11.39 1.09
CA LEU A 318 15.87 -10.46 0.01
C LEU A 318 17.30 -10.68 -0.52
N ILE A 319 18.27 -10.91 0.37
CA ILE A 319 19.67 -11.16 -0.02
C ILE A 319 19.79 -12.50 -0.74
N ALA A 320 19.10 -13.53 -0.25
CA ALA A 320 19.04 -14.83 -0.92
C ALA A 320 18.43 -14.72 -2.32
N GLY A 321 17.34 -13.97 -2.47
CA GLY A 321 16.70 -13.76 -3.75
C GLY A 321 17.54 -12.89 -4.70
N MET A 322 18.31 -11.91 -4.21
CA MET A 322 19.27 -11.17 -5.05
C MET A 322 20.36 -12.09 -5.61
N ILE A 323 20.90 -13.03 -4.81
CA ILE A 323 21.85 -14.04 -5.30
C ILE A 323 21.22 -14.92 -6.39
N ARG A 324 19.95 -15.31 -6.20
CA ARG A 324 19.22 -16.19 -7.12
C ARG A 324 18.86 -15.50 -8.45
N HIS A 325 18.36 -14.27 -8.39
CA HIS A 325 17.73 -13.61 -9.53
C HIS A 325 18.60 -12.56 -10.23
N ILE A 326 19.56 -11.95 -9.53
CA ILE A 326 20.48 -10.95 -10.11
C ILE A 326 21.95 -11.21 -9.79
N PRO A 327 22.48 -12.44 -10.02
CA PRO A 327 23.86 -12.78 -9.69
C PRO A 327 24.89 -11.85 -10.35
N GLY A 328 24.64 -11.41 -11.59
CA GLY A 328 25.48 -10.44 -12.32
C GLY A 328 25.68 -9.12 -11.58
N MET A 329 24.69 -8.67 -10.80
CA MET A 329 24.80 -7.45 -10.01
C MET A 329 25.82 -7.61 -8.86
N LEU A 330 26.01 -8.82 -8.31
CA LEU A 330 27.04 -9.08 -7.31
C LEU A 330 28.46 -8.91 -7.88
N PHE A 331 28.66 -9.36 -9.12
CA PHE A 331 29.92 -9.13 -9.85
C PHE A 331 30.12 -7.62 -10.11
N SER A 332 29.06 -6.88 -10.45
CA SER A 332 29.10 -5.43 -10.60
C SER A 332 29.48 -4.71 -9.29
N LEU A 333 28.94 -5.15 -8.13
CA LEU A 333 29.33 -4.59 -6.83
C LEU A 333 30.83 -4.79 -6.53
N VAL A 334 31.42 -5.91 -6.96
CA VAL A 334 32.87 -6.16 -6.85
C VAL A 334 33.67 -5.16 -7.67
N THR A 335 33.32 -4.95 -8.94
CA THR A 335 34.05 -4.00 -9.83
C THR A 335 33.90 -2.56 -9.37
N ARG A 336 32.76 -2.23 -8.79
CA ARG A 336 32.47 -0.93 -8.17
C ARG A 336 33.10 -0.75 -6.79
N ASN A 337 33.75 -1.76 -6.23
CA ASN A 337 34.37 -1.74 -4.90
C ASN A 337 33.38 -1.46 -3.75
N GLU A 338 32.15 -1.94 -3.87
CA GLU A 338 31.02 -1.66 -2.95
C GLU A 338 31.06 -2.53 -1.69
N LYS A 339 32.16 -2.48 -0.92
CA LYS A 339 32.43 -3.35 0.25
C LYS A 339 31.28 -3.43 1.26
N GLN A 340 30.61 -2.31 1.53
CA GLN A 340 29.52 -2.24 2.50
C GLN A 340 28.27 -2.99 2.01
N LEU A 341 27.96 -2.91 0.71
CA LEU A 341 26.87 -3.66 0.11
C LEU A 341 27.22 -5.14 -0.04
N LEU A 342 28.50 -5.49 -0.26
CA LEU A 342 28.96 -6.87 -0.33
C LEU A 342 28.89 -7.58 1.03
N ALA A 343 29.01 -6.85 2.15
CA ALA A 343 29.15 -7.45 3.48
C ALA A 343 27.99 -8.40 3.89
N PRO A 344 26.70 -8.07 3.70
CA PRO A 344 25.59 -9.01 3.97
C PRO A 344 25.70 -10.34 3.22
N PHE A 345 26.08 -10.30 1.94
CA PHE A 345 26.25 -11.49 1.10
C PHE A 345 27.40 -12.35 1.63
N LEU A 346 28.57 -11.74 1.83
CA LEU A 346 29.79 -12.45 2.24
C LEU A 346 29.71 -13.05 3.64
N LYS A 347 28.97 -12.39 4.54
CA LYS A 347 28.84 -12.85 5.93
C LYS A 347 27.91 -14.05 6.04
N ASN A 348 26.77 -14.03 5.35
CA ASN A 348 25.66 -14.96 5.62
C ASN A 348 25.42 -16.00 4.49
N TYR A 349 26.01 -15.83 3.31
CA TYR A 349 25.70 -16.64 2.12
C TYR A 349 26.91 -17.29 1.43
N LYS A 350 27.96 -17.61 2.20
CA LYS A 350 29.23 -18.14 1.67
C LYS A 350 29.06 -19.34 0.71
N ARG A 351 28.17 -20.28 1.05
CA ARG A 351 27.91 -21.48 0.25
C ARG A 351 27.21 -21.18 -1.09
N GLN A 352 26.30 -20.23 -1.11
CA GLN A 352 25.65 -19.81 -2.34
C GLN A 352 26.62 -19.02 -3.22
N LEU A 353 27.50 -18.22 -2.61
CA LEU A 353 28.52 -17.47 -3.33
C LEU A 353 29.64 -18.35 -3.89
N SER A 354 29.94 -19.51 -3.29
CA SER A 354 30.97 -20.42 -3.80
C SER A 354 30.66 -21.05 -5.15
N ILE A 355 29.37 -21.23 -5.45
CA ILE A 355 28.92 -21.79 -6.72
C ILE A 355 28.61 -20.70 -7.75
N LEU A 356 28.67 -19.42 -7.35
CA LEU A 356 28.34 -18.31 -8.23
C LEU A 356 29.44 -18.08 -9.26
N GLN A 357 29.06 -18.09 -10.53
CA GLN A 357 29.97 -17.84 -11.65
C GLN A 357 29.42 -16.75 -12.56
N ASN A 358 30.31 -15.97 -13.15
CA ASN A 358 29.94 -15.05 -14.22
C ASN A 358 29.76 -15.81 -15.54
N GLU A 359 29.40 -15.07 -16.60
CA GLU A 359 29.23 -15.63 -17.97
C GLU A 359 30.49 -16.31 -18.52
N LYS A 360 31.67 -16.04 -17.95
CA LYS A 360 32.97 -16.63 -18.32
C LYS A 360 33.38 -17.79 -17.38
N GLY A 361 32.49 -18.27 -16.53
CA GLY A 361 32.77 -19.36 -15.57
C GLY A 361 33.68 -18.95 -14.39
N GLN A 362 33.92 -17.65 -14.18
CA GLN A 362 34.81 -17.17 -13.12
C GLN A 362 34.03 -16.99 -11.81
N SER A 363 34.63 -17.43 -10.70
CA SER A 363 34.12 -17.12 -9.35
C SER A 363 34.25 -15.63 -9.04
N LEU A 364 33.58 -15.14 -8.00
CA LEU A 364 33.68 -13.73 -7.56
C LEU A 364 35.13 -13.30 -7.29
N LEU A 365 35.94 -14.15 -6.64
CA LEU A 365 37.34 -13.85 -6.34
C LEU A 365 38.19 -13.85 -7.62
N GLN A 366 38.01 -14.83 -8.50
CA GLN A 366 38.72 -14.87 -9.78
C GLN A 366 38.38 -13.63 -10.61
N TYR A 367 37.09 -13.29 -10.71
CA TYR A 367 36.65 -12.10 -11.41
C TYR A 367 37.27 -10.82 -10.83
N ALA A 368 37.33 -10.70 -9.50
CA ALA A 368 37.95 -9.56 -8.81
C ALA A 368 39.45 -9.41 -9.16
N GLN A 369 40.20 -10.51 -9.21
CA GLN A 369 41.64 -10.50 -9.47
C GLN A 369 41.98 -10.18 -10.93
N HIS A 370 41.12 -10.59 -11.88
CA HIS A 370 41.35 -10.41 -13.31
C HIS A 370 40.73 -9.12 -13.87
N THR A 371 39.93 -8.40 -13.08
CA THR A 371 39.29 -7.16 -13.51
C THR A 371 40.10 -5.93 -13.12
N ARG A 372 40.44 -5.11 -14.11
CA ARG A 372 41.14 -3.84 -13.89
C ARG A 372 40.29 -2.88 -13.03
N GLY A 373 40.90 -2.21 -12.06
CA GLY A 373 40.23 -1.19 -11.23
C GLY A 373 39.61 -1.70 -9.92
N VAL A 374 39.64 -3.01 -9.67
CA VAL A 374 39.27 -3.57 -8.36
C VAL A 374 40.39 -3.26 -7.35
N LYS A 375 40.03 -2.66 -6.22
CA LYS A 375 40.96 -2.27 -5.14
C LYS A 375 41.43 -3.50 -4.37
N ALA A 376 42.67 -3.49 -3.91
CA ALA A 376 43.29 -4.57 -3.14
C ALA A 376 42.44 -4.99 -1.92
N ASP A 377 41.89 -4.02 -1.18
CA ASP A 377 41.03 -4.32 -0.04
C ASP A 377 39.73 -5.06 -0.41
N THR A 378 39.18 -4.84 -1.60
CA THR A 378 37.98 -5.57 -2.07
C THR A 378 38.35 -7.02 -2.34
N ILE A 379 39.51 -7.26 -2.95
CA ILE A 379 40.07 -8.61 -3.15
C ILE A 379 40.33 -9.27 -1.80
N GLN A 380 40.91 -8.54 -0.84
CA GLN A 380 41.18 -9.02 0.51
C GLN A 380 39.89 -9.39 1.25
N LEU A 381 38.85 -8.54 1.17
CA LEU A 381 37.52 -8.84 1.72
C LEU A 381 36.94 -10.15 1.16
N LEU A 382 37.10 -10.41 -0.14
CA LEU A 382 36.64 -11.66 -0.76
C LEU A 382 37.45 -12.88 -0.31
N ARG A 383 38.77 -12.72 -0.09
CA ARG A 383 39.63 -13.78 0.47
C ARG A 383 39.23 -14.11 1.92
N GLU A 384 39.10 -13.09 2.76
CA GLU A 384 38.73 -13.23 4.18
C GLU A 384 37.32 -13.77 4.39
N ALA A 385 36.42 -13.55 3.42
CA ALA A 385 35.10 -14.16 3.44
C ALA A 385 35.17 -15.70 3.42
N ASN A 386 36.31 -16.32 3.08
CA ASN A 386 36.50 -17.78 2.99
C ASN A 386 35.36 -18.42 2.21
N ILE A 387 35.05 -17.88 1.03
CA ILE A 387 34.09 -18.48 0.11
C ILE A 387 34.70 -19.83 -0.31
N PRO A 388 34.07 -20.97 0.02
CA PRO A 388 34.62 -22.28 -0.33
C PRO A 388 34.88 -22.35 -1.84
N PHE A 389 35.98 -22.96 -2.28
CA PHE A 389 36.06 -23.31 -3.70
C PHE A 389 35.00 -24.41 -3.95
N PRO A 390 34.23 -24.33 -5.04
CA PRO A 390 33.40 -25.46 -5.41
C PRO A 390 34.35 -26.65 -5.59
N ALA A 391 34.13 -27.70 -4.79
CA ALA A 391 34.82 -28.96 -4.98
C ALA A 391 34.37 -29.50 -6.34
N TYR A 392 35.11 -29.16 -7.39
CA TYR A 392 34.97 -29.85 -8.65
C TYR A 392 35.36 -31.29 -8.39
N GLY A 393 34.42 -32.20 -8.65
CA GLY A 393 34.68 -33.63 -8.65
C GLY A 393 35.92 -33.89 -9.49
N GLN A 394 36.86 -34.59 -8.86
CA GLN A 394 37.84 -35.41 -9.57
C GLN A 394 37.11 -36.52 -10.33
#